data_AF-A0A0J6L4E5-F1
#
_entry.id   AF-A0A0J6L4E5-F1
#
_cell.length_a   1.000
_cell.length_b   1.000
_cell.length_c   1.000
_cell.angle_alpha   90.00
_cell.angle_beta   90.00
_cell.angle_gamma   90.00
#
_symmetry.space_group_name_H-M   'P 1'
#
loop_
_entity.id
_entity.type
_entity.pdbx_description
1 polymer ?
#
loop_
_entity_poly.entity_id
_entity_poly.type
_entity_poly.pdbx_seq_one_letter_code
_entity_poly.pdbx_strand_id
1 'polypeptide(L)'
;MTAFVQLLMIFLFVIIMFSVINFLAISLSQHSVKRRIVAGFVFLLLTPIVFLTTTALASIFDKVGFGAANLSFSIAGIYILNGIAILLSSTFIIKKA
;
A
#
# COMPACT_ATOMS: atom_id res chain seq x y z
N MET A 1 2.43 26.99 -5.87
CA MET A 1 1.94 26.06 -4.82
C MET A 1 3.02 25.95 -3.75
N THR A 2 2.68 26.06 -2.47
CA THR A 2 3.69 25.96 -1.39
C THR A 2 4.07 24.49 -1.16
N ALA A 3 5.28 24.24 -0.64
CA ALA A 3 5.76 22.89 -0.34
C ALA A 3 4.82 22.14 0.62
N PHE A 4 4.19 22.85 1.56
CA PHE A 4 3.18 22.32 2.47
C PHE A 4 1.96 21.75 1.73
N VAL A 5 1.43 22.50 0.76
CA VAL A 5 0.24 22.08 -0.01
C VAL A 5 0.55 20.86 -0.89
N GLN A 6 1.76 20.78 -1.45
CA GLN A 6 2.22 19.60 -2.20
C GLN A 6 2.29 18.36 -1.31
N LEU A 7 2.92 18.47 -0.14
CA LEU A 7 3.06 17.37 0.81
C LEU A 7 1.68 16.88 1.30
N LEU A 8 0.78 17.81 1.59
CA LEU A 8 -0.58 17.51 2.02
C LEU A 8 -1.36 16.73 0.94
N MET A 9 -1.25 17.12 -0.34
CA MET A 9 -1.91 16.41 -1.43
C MET A 9 -1.37 14.99 -1.62
N ILE A 10 -0.04 14.82 -1.58
CA ILE A 10 0.58 13.48 -1.67
C ILE A 10 0.14 12.62 -0.48
N PHE A 11 0.14 13.20 0.73
CA PHE A 11 -0.26 12.48 1.94
C PHE A 11 -1.74 12.03 1.89
N LEU A 12 -2.65 12.92 1.49
CA LEU A 12 -4.07 12.58 1.33
C LEU A 12 -4.28 11.50 0.26
N PHE A 13 -3.60 11.61 -0.89
CA PHE A 13 -3.65 10.59 -1.94
C PHE A 13 -3.22 9.21 -1.41
N VAL A 14 -2.12 9.16 -0.67
CA VAL A 14 -1.58 7.92 -0.10
C VAL A 14 -2.52 7.32 0.92
N ILE A 15 -3.15 8.12 1.79
CA ILE A 15 -4.15 7.65 2.75
C ILE A 15 -5.35 7.05 2.02
N ILE A 16 -5.91 7.76 1.04
CA ILE A 16 -7.07 7.28 0.29
C ILE A 16 -6.73 5.97 -0.42
N MET A 17 -5.58 5.91 -1.09
CA MET A 17 -5.12 4.73 -1.80
C MET A 17 -4.91 3.55 -0.83
N PHE A 18 -4.31 3.80 0.33
CA PHE A 18 -4.09 2.80 1.38
C PHE A 18 -5.40 2.28 1.94
N SER A 19 -6.34 3.16 2.28
CA SER A 19 -7.66 2.78 2.76
C SER A 19 -8.43 1.95 1.74
N VAL A 20 -8.43 2.33 0.46
CA VAL A 20 -9.13 1.58 -0.61
C VAL A 20 -8.52 0.20 -0.79
N ILE A 21 -7.20 0.11 -0.94
CA ILE A 21 -6.53 -1.17 -1.18
C ILE A 21 -6.65 -2.08 0.05
N ASN A 22 -6.54 -1.53 1.27
CA ASN A 22 -6.71 -2.30 2.51
C ASN A 22 -8.16 -2.76 2.73
N PHE A 23 -9.15 -1.91 2.41
CA PHE A 23 -10.56 -2.29 2.43
C PHE A 23 -10.85 -3.43 1.43
N LEU A 24 -10.34 -3.31 0.20
CA LEU A 24 -10.45 -4.37 -0.81
C LEU A 24 -9.81 -5.66 -0.31
N ALA A 25 -8.61 -5.60 0.28
CA ALA A 25 -7.93 -6.77 0.80
C ALA A 25 -8.75 -7.46 1.90
N ILE A 26 -9.24 -6.70 2.89
CA ILE A 26 -10.04 -7.24 3.99
C ILE A 26 -11.33 -7.86 3.44
N SER A 27 -12.04 -7.15 2.55
CA SER A 27 -13.28 -7.61 1.91
C SER A 27 -13.07 -8.91 1.13
N LEU A 28 -11.99 -9.00 0.34
CA LEU A 28 -11.65 -10.19 -0.43
C LEU A 28 -11.18 -11.35 0.47
N SER A 29 -10.57 -11.03 1.60
CA SER A 29 -10.00 -12.00 2.56
C SER A 29 -11.06 -12.70 3.43
N GLN A 30 -12.31 -12.21 3.46
CA GLN A 30 -13.34 -12.80 4.29
C GLN A 30 -13.73 -14.21 3.78
N HIS A 31 -14.21 -15.04 4.72
CA HIS A 31 -14.73 -16.40 4.53
C HIS A 31 -13.75 -17.59 4.36
N SER A 32 -12.48 -17.46 3.95
CA SER A 32 -11.60 -18.64 3.88
C SER A 32 -10.10 -18.35 3.88
N VAL A 33 -9.31 -19.25 4.47
CA VAL A 33 -7.83 -19.19 4.50
C VAL A 33 -7.23 -19.08 3.09
N LYS A 34 -7.76 -19.85 2.13
CA LYS A 34 -7.31 -19.79 0.72
C LYS A 34 -7.49 -18.39 0.13
N ARG A 35 -8.63 -17.72 0.39
CA ARG A 35 -8.88 -16.34 -0.07
C ARG A 35 -8.00 -15.31 0.62
N ARG A 36 -7.62 -15.52 1.88
CA ARG A 36 -6.64 -14.66 2.58
C ARG A 36 -5.25 -14.70 1.97
N ILE A 37 -4.78 -15.90 1.59
CA ILE A 37 -3.49 -16.06 0.92
C ILE A 37 -3.52 -15.37 -0.45
N VAL A 38 -4.58 -15.58 -1.24
CA VAL A 38 -4.75 -14.91 -2.53
C VAL A 38 -4.82 -13.39 -2.35
N ALA A 39 -5.58 -12.89 -1.37
CA ALA A 39 -5.66 -11.45 -1.09
C ALA A 39 -4.30 -10.86 -0.71
N GLY A 40 -3.51 -11.54 0.13
CA GLY A 40 -2.16 -11.10 0.47
C GLY A 40 -1.20 -11.10 -0.73
N PHE A 41 -1.29 -12.11 -1.61
CA PHE A 41 -0.47 -12.16 -2.82
C PHE A 41 -0.85 -11.06 -3.82
N VAL A 42 -2.15 -10.82 -4.02
CA VAL A 42 -2.67 -9.71 -4.83
C VAL A 42 -2.21 -8.37 -4.26
N PHE A 43 -2.20 -8.21 -2.93
CA PHE A 43 -1.71 -7.01 -2.27
C PHE A 43 -0.21 -6.77 -2.53
N LEU A 44 0.61 -7.81 -2.44
CA LEU A 44 2.03 -7.72 -2.74
C LEU A 44 2.28 -7.34 -4.21
N LEU A 45 1.51 -7.89 -5.14
CA LEU A 45 1.57 -7.55 -6.56
C LEU A 45 1.09 -6.12 -6.87
N LEU A 46 0.19 -5.58 -6.05
CA LEU A 46 -0.24 -4.17 -6.13
C LEU A 46 0.85 -3.20 -5.65
N THR A 47 1.78 -3.63 -4.80
CA THR A 47 2.89 -2.79 -4.30
C THR A 47 3.69 -2.08 -5.40
N PRO A 48 4.21 -2.75 -6.45
CA PRO A 48 4.94 -2.06 -7.51
C PRO A 48 4.07 -1.06 -8.27
N ILE A 49 2.75 -1.33 -8.40
CA ILE A 49 1.81 -0.35 -8.98
C ILE A 49 1.71 0.87 -8.08
N VAL A 50 1.52 0.68 -6.77
CA VAL A 50 1.47 1.76 -5.75
C VAL A 50 2.75 2.59 -5.79
N PHE A 51 3.91 1.93 -5.88
CA PHE A 51 5.20 2.61 -5.99
C PHE A 51 5.26 3.50 -7.23
N LEU A 52 4.96 2.94 -8.41
CA LEU A 52 5.00 3.67 -9.68
C LEU A 52 4.01 4.85 -9.71
N THR A 53 2.78 4.65 -9.24
CA THR A 53 1.77 5.73 -9.21
C THR A 53 2.15 6.83 -8.22
N THR A 54 2.70 6.46 -7.07
CA THR A 54 3.16 7.44 -6.06
C THR A 54 4.37 8.23 -6.58
N THR A 55 5.32 7.56 -7.25
CA THR A 55 6.48 8.22 -7.85
C THR A 55 6.07 9.15 -8.97
N ALA A 56 5.15 8.72 -9.85
CA ALA A 56 4.62 9.53 -10.93
C ALA A 56 3.83 10.74 -10.43
N LEU A 57 3.07 10.61 -9.35
CA LEU A 57 2.37 11.75 -8.74
C LEU A 57 3.35 12.70 -8.05
N ALA A 58 4.33 12.17 -7.33
CA ALA A 58 5.32 12.98 -6.63
C ALA A 58 6.27 13.71 -7.60
N SER A 59 6.58 13.14 -8.77
CA SER A 59 7.45 13.77 -9.78
C SER A 59 6.80 14.97 -10.48
N ILE A 60 5.47 15.10 -10.44
CA ILE A 60 4.77 16.31 -10.89
C ILE A 60 5.14 17.51 -10.00
N PHE A 61 5.47 17.25 -8.72
CA PHE A 61 5.76 18.29 -7.73
C PHE A 61 7.27 18.45 -7.45
N ASP A 62 8.06 17.37 -7.53
CA ASP A 62 9.52 17.36 -7.34
C ASP A 62 10.22 16.88 -8.63
N LYS A 63 10.61 17.83 -9.48
CA LYS A 63 11.28 17.58 -10.77
C LYS A 63 12.69 16.99 -10.64
N VAL A 64 13.33 17.08 -9.46
CA VAL A 64 14.75 16.69 -9.26
C VAL A 64 14.89 15.35 -8.49
N GLY A 65 13.79 14.73 -8.10
CA GLY A 65 13.69 13.26 -8.07
C GLY A 65 14.26 12.53 -6.84
N PHE A 66 14.65 13.23 -5.77
CA PHE A 66 15.10 12.57 -4.53
C PHE A 66 13.99 12.50 -3.47
N GLY A 67 13.18 13.54 -3.34
CA GLY A 67 12.03 13.56 -2.41
C GLY A 67 10.94 12.59 -2.87
N ALA A 68 10.65 12.59 -4.18
CA ALA A 68 9.69 11.68 -4.80
C ALA A 68 10.08 10.20 -4.63
N ALA A 69 11.37 9.88 -4.77
CA ALA A 69 11.89 8.52 -4.59
C ALA A 69 11.77 8.07 -3.13
N ASN A 70 12.23 8.88 -2.17
CA ASN A 70 12.18 8.53 -0.74
C ASN A 70 10.74 8.36 -0.22
N LEU A 71 9.82 9.23 -0.64
CA LEU A 71 8.41 9.11 -0.31
C LEU A 71 7.83 7.81 -0.86
N SER A 72 8.05 7.54 -2.15
CA SER A 72 7.52 6.34 -2.80
C SER A 72 8.09 5.07 -2.18
N PHE A 73 9.37 5.06 -1.82
CA PHE A 73 10.01 3.92 -1.17
C PHE A 73 9.43 3.66 0.22
N SER A 74 9.22 4.72 1.01
CA SER A 74 8.61 4.61 2.34
C SER A 74 7.18 4.07 2.26
N ILE A 75 6.40 4.56 1.30
CA ILE A 75 5.01 4.15 1.09
C ILE A 75 4.93 2.70 0.61
N ALA A 76 5.77 2.32 -0.36
CA ALA A 76 5.86 0.94 -0.81
C ALA A 76 6.26 -0.01 0.32
N GLY A 77 7.21 0.40 1.18
CA GLY A 77 7.57 -0.36 2.39
C GLY A 77 6.38 -0.63 3.31
N ILE A 78 5.55 0.39 3.58
CA ILE A 78 4.32 0.23 4.38
C ILE A 78 3.35 -0.76 3.72
N TYR A 79 3.20 -0.72 2.40
CA TYR A 79 2.36 -1.65 1.66
C TYR A 79 2.87 -3.09 1.69
N ILE A 80 4.18 -3.30 1.57
CA ILE A 80 4.81 -4.62 1.71
C ILE A 80 4.55 -5.17 3.11
N LEU A 81 4.79 -4.37 4.14
CA LEU A 81 4.53 -4.75 5.54
C LEU A 81 3.06 -5.12 5.75
N ASN A 82 2.13 -4.37 5.16
CA ASN A 82 0.72 -4.67 5.24
C ASN A 82 0.35 -5.98 4.51
N GLY A 83 0.87 -6.20 3.30
CA GLY A 83 0.71 -7.46 2.57
C GLY A 83 1.22 -8.67 3.36
N ILE A 84 2.39 -8.53 3.99
CA ILE A 84 2.96 -9.56 4.88
C ILE A 84 2.06 -9.78 6.11
N ALA A 85 1.55 -8.72 6.74
CA ALA A 85 0.65 -8.83 7.89
C ALA A 85 -0.65 -9.59 7.53
N ILE A 86 -1.21 -9.32 6.35
CA ILE A 86 -2.38 -10.05 5.82
C ILE A 86 -2.05 -11.53 5.60
N LEU A 87 -0.90 -11.85 5.01
CA LEU A 87 -0.45 -13.23 4.83
C LEU A 87 -0.24 -13.94 6.17
N LEU A 88 0.38 -13.29 7.16
CA LEU A 88 0.54 -13.84 8.51
C LEU A 88 -0.80 -14.04 9.22
N SER A 89 -1.78 -13.16 8.99
CA SER A 89 -3.13 -13.34 9.55
C SER A 89 -3.83 -14.61 9.01
N SER A 90 -3.43 -15.08 7.82
CA SER A 90 -3.94 -16.33 7.23
C SER A 90 -3.36 -17.57 7.89
N THR A 91 -2.12 -17.52 8.39
CA THR A 91 -1.43 -18.65 9.03
C THR A 91 -1.74 -18.75 10.52
N PHE A 92 -1.84 -17.63 11.24
CA PHE A 92 -2.07 -17.63 12.69
C PHE A 92 -3.51 -17.98 13.12
N ILE A 93 -4.50 -17.83 12.23
CA ILE A 93 -5.90 -18.19 12.54
C ILE A 93 -6.14 -19.72 12.49
N ILE A 94 -5.13 -20.50 12.07
CA ILE A 94 -5.19 -21.97 12.07
C ILE A 94 -4.98 -22.56 13.49
N LYS A 95 -4.52 -21.78 14.49
CA LYS A 95 -4.34 -22.30 15.86
C LYS A 95 -5.46 -21.86 16.80
N LYS A 96 -6.67 -22.36 16.56
CA LYS A 96 -7.66 -22.58 17.61
C LYS A 96 -8.14 -24.03 17.49
N ALA A 97 -7.26 -24.95 17.86
CA ALA A 97 -7.58 -26.34 18.16
C ALA A 97 -7.67 -26.47 19.68
#